data_AF-R6P010-F1
#
_entry.id   AF-R6P010-F1
#
_cell.length_a   1.000
_cell.length_b   1.000
_cell.length_c   1.000
_cell.angle_alpha   90.00
_cell.angle_beta   90.00
_cell.angle_gamma   90.00
#
_symmetry.space_group_name_H-M   'P 1'
#
loop_
_entity.id
_entity.type
_entity.pdbx_description
1 polymer ?
#
loop_
_entity_poly.entity_id
_entity_poly.type
_entity_poly.pdbx_seq_one_letter_code
_entity_poly.pdbx_strand_id
1 'polypeptide(L)'
;MQDALKDIFGPMFEAMLQGEMNNHLGYESNDHGAKSTDNRRNGYINKKVRTSAGEVEIKVPRDRVSSFELKLVLKRQKDVSEIEEIVSILLH
;
A
#
# COMPACT_ATOMS: atom_id res chain seq x y z
N MET A 1 16.39 17.20 5.79
CA MET A 1 16.95 15.87 5.42
C MET A 1 15.98 14.74 5.72
N GLN A 2 15.36 14.67 6.91
CA GLN A 2 14.40 13.60 7.23
C GLN A 2 13.11 13.62 6.37
N ASP A 3 12.65 14.79 5.91
CA ASP A 3 11.45 14.86 5.07
C ASP A 3 11.64 14.27 3.66
N ALA A 4 12.85 14.33 3.11
CA ALA A 4 13.14 13.73 1.81
C ALA A 4 12.96 12.21 1.80
N LEU A 5 13.22 11.54 2.94
CA LEU A 5 12.97 10.11 3.08
C LEU A 5 11.48 9.80 3.17
N LYS A 6 10.69 10.65 3.84
CA LYS A 6 9.22 10.51 3.89
C LYS A 6 8.60 10.62 2.49
N ASP A 7 9.12 11.54 1.68
CA ASP A 7 8.69 11.76 0.30
C ASP A 7 9.01 10.58 -0.63
N ILE A 8 9.96 9.71 -0.26
CA ILE A 8 10.30 8.49 -0.99
C ILE A 8 9.49 7.30 -0.48
N PHE A 9 9.52 7.06 0.83
CA PHE A 9 8.91 5.87 1.44
C PHE A 9 7.39 5.89 1.36
N GLY A 10 6.74 7.05 1.52
CA GLY A 10 5.28 7.17 1.41
C GLY A 10 4.75 6.67 0.06
N PRO A 11 5.15 7.26 -1.07
CA PRO A 11 4.75 6.82 -2.40
C PRO A 11 5.15 5.37 -2.71
N MET A 12 6.31 4.92 -2.22
CA MET A 12 6.75 3.54 -2.38
C MET A 12 5.80 2.54 -1.71
N PHE A 13 5.42 2.79 -0.45
CA PHE A 13 4.43 1.98 0.25
C PHE A 13 3.07 1.99 -0.47
N GLU A 14 2.61 3.15 -0.95
CA GLU A 14 1.38 3.24 -1.73
C GLU A 14 1.45 2.39 -3.01
N ALA A 15 2.56 2.44 -3.75
CA ALA A 15 2.77 1.66 -4.96
C ALA A 15 2.75 0.15 -4.68
N MET A 16 3.43 -0.30 -3.61
CA MET A 16 3.43 -1.70 -3.20
C MET A 16 2.02 -2.19 -2.83
N LEU A 17 1.27 -1.39 -2.06
CA LEU A 17 -0.11 -1.71 -1.69
C LEU A 17 -1.05 -1.72 -2.89
N GLN A 18 -0.83 -0.85 -3.88
CA GLN A 18 -1.54 -0.91 -5.15
C GLN A 18 -1.24 -2.21 -5.91
N GLY A 19 0.02 -2.64 -5.94
CA GLY A 19 0.43 -3.92 -6.50
C GLY A 19 -0.29 -5.11 -5.84
N GLU A 20 -0.40 -5.11 -4.50
CA GLU A 20 -1.18 -6.13 -3.78
C GLU A 20 -2.65 -6.12 -4.19
N MET A 21 -3.26 -4.93 -4.33
CA MET A 21 -4.64 -4.80 -4.77
C MET A 21 -4.84 -5.26 -6.22
N ASN A 22 -3.88 -4.96 -7.11
CA ASN A 22 -3.91 -5.45 -8.50
C ASN A 22 -3.90 -6.99 -8.51
N ASN A 23 -3.05 -7.61 -7.69
CA ASN A 23 -2.99 -9.06 -7.56
C ASN A 23 -4.26 -9.66 -6.95
N HIS A 24 -4.82 -9.04 -5.90
CA HIS A 24 -6.05 -9.47 -5.24
C HIS A 24 -7.26 -9.47 -6.18
N LEU A 25 -7.40 -8.41 -6.98
CA LEU A 25 -8.52 -8.25 -7.91
C LEU A 25 -8.26 -8.92 -9.27
N GLY A 26 -6.99 -9.18 -9.61
CA GLY A 26 -6.56 -9.71 -10.90
C GLY A 26 -6.55 -8.67 -12.03
N TYR A 27 -6.61 -7.37 -11.73
CA TYR A 27 -6.59 -6.30 -12.72
C TYR A 27 -6.10 -4.95 -12.16
N GLU A 28 -5.58 -4.11 -13.05
CA GLU A 28 -5.04 -2.80 -12.70
C GLU A 28 -6.12 -1.72 -12.49
N SER A 29 -5.73 -0.59 -11.91
CA SER A 29 -6.65 0.56 -11.80
C SER A 29 -7.08 1.04 -13.19
N ASN A 30 -8.33 1.48 -13.33
CA ASN A 30 -8.96 1.92 -14.58
C ASN A 30 -9.04 0.89 -15.72
N ASP A 31 -8.83 -0.41 -15.43
CA ASP A 31 -9.06 -1.43 -16.43
C ASP A 31 -10.58 -1.64 -16.67
N HIS A 32 -11.04 -1.26 -17.87
CA HIS A 32 -12.43 -1.37 -18.32
C HIS A 32 -12.81 -2.75 -18.91
N GLY A 33 -11.87 -3.69 -18.98
CA GLY A 33 -12.12 -5.05 -19.46
C GLY A 33 -13.11 -5.83 -18.59
N ALA A 34 -13.64 -6.91 -19.15
CA ALA A 34 -14.48 -7.86 -18.42
C ALA A 34 -13.72 -8.41 -17.19
N LYS A 35 -14.39 -8.49 -16.04
CA LYS A 35 -13.80 -9.02 -14.80
C LYS A 35 -14.40 -10.36 -14.44
N SER A 36 -13.55 -11.20 -13.86
CA SER A 36 -13.95 -12.53 -13.39
C SER A 36 -14.80 -12.50 -12.12
N THR A 37 -14.85 -11.36 -11.40
CA THR A 37 -15.61 -11.21 -10.17
C THR A 37 -16.42 -9.90 -10.16
N ASP A 38 -17.46 -9.86 -9.34
CA ASP A 38 -18.23 -8.63 -9.07
C ASP A 38 -17.48 -7.64 -8.15
N ASN A 39 -16.32 -8.04 -7.61
CA ASN A 39 -15.56 -7.19 -6.71
C ASN A 39 -14.86 -6.04 -7.45
N ARG A 40 -14.87 -4.87 -6.83
CA ARG A 40 -14.35 -3.62 -7.41
C ARG A 40 -13.53 -2.85 -6.39
N ARG A 41 -12.63 -2.00 -6.88
CA ARG A 41 -11.97 -0.99 -6.03
C ARG A 41 -13.02 -0.06 -5.42
N ASN A 42 -12.80 0.35 -4.18
CA ASN A 42 -13.70 1.22 -3.43
C ASN A 42 -12.92 2.35 -2.75
N GLY A 43 -12.11 3.05 -3.54
CA GLY A 43 -11.28 4.16 -3.08
C GLY A 43 -10.14 3.76 -2.15
N TYR A 44 -9.75 4.70 -1.30
CA TYR A 44 -8.60 4.59 -0.41
C TYR A 44 -8.96 5.02 1.02
N ILE A 45 -8.26 4.44 2.01
CA ILE A 45 -8.22 4.94 3.38
C ILE A 45 -6.88 5.63 3.61
N ASN A 46 -6.92 6.78 4.27
CA ASN A 46 -5.71 7.39 4.82
C ASN A 46 -5.26 6.64 6.09
N LYS A 47 -4.00 6.23 6.11
CA LYS A 47 -3.37 5.57 7.26
C LYS A 47 -2.07 6.29 7.58
N LYS A 48 -1.91 6.69 8.84
CA LYS A 48 -0.62 7.17 9.35
C LYS A 48 0.24 5.99 9.78
N VAL A 49 1.45 5.92 9.23
CA VAL A 49 2.46 4.92 9.56
C VAL A 49 3.72 5.62 10.08
N ARG A 50 4.43 4.94 10.97
CA ARG A 50 5.68 5.39 11.55
C ARG A 50 6.83 4.72 10.83
N THR A 51 7.68 5.55 10.26
CA THR A 51 8.89 5.21 9.52
C THR A 51 10.12 5.54 10.36
N SER A 52 11.29 5.07 9.93
CA SER A 52 12.59 5.51 10.45
C SER A 52 12.78 7.04 10.34
N ALA A 53 12.16 7.67 9.33
CA ALA A 53 12.21 9.10 9.08
C ALA A 53 11.11 9.92 9.82
N GLY A 54 10.17 9.27 10.50
CA GLY A 54 9.05 9.89 11.22
C GLY A 54 7.66 9.40 10.79
N GLU A 55 6.59 10.10 11.15
CA GLU A 55 5.24 9.74 10.69
C GLU A 55 5.00 10.17 9.24
N VAL A 56 4.41 9.28 8.46
CA VAL A 56 4.00 9.48 7.07
C VAL A 56 2.55 9.06 6.91
N GLU A 57 1.78 9.84 6.16
CA GLU A 57 0.42 9.48 5.77
C GLU A 57 0.44 8.78 4.40
N ILE A 58 -0.17 7.60 4.32
CA ILE A 58 -0.25 6.80 3.10
C ILE A 58 -1.71 6.46 2.77
N LYS A 59 -1.99 6.31 1.48
CA LYS A 59 -3.28 5.88 0.93
C LYS A 59 -3.31 4.37 0.73
N VAL A 60 -4.15 3.71 1.51
CA VAL A 60 -4.34 2.26 1.48
C VAL A 60 -5.54 1.93 0.58
N PRO A 61 -5.37 1.18 -0.52
CA PRO A 61 -6.48 0.81 -1.39
C PRO A 61 -7.47 -0.13 -0.70
N ARG A 62 -8.74 -0.07 -1.09
CA ARG A 62 -9.77 -0.99 -0.62
C ARG A 62 -10.57 -1.59 -1.76
N ASP A 63 -11.14 -2.75 -1.50
CA ASP A 63 -12.15 -3.37 -2.34
C ASP A 63 -13.57 -3.17 -1.78
N ARG A 64 -14.57 -3.40 -2.62
CA ARG A 64 -15.98 -3.13 -2.33
C ARG A 64 -16.58 -4.15 -1.39
N VAL A 65 -16.18 -5.42 -1.51
CA VAL A 65 -16.69 -6.50 -0.65
C VAL A 65 -15.87 -6.69 0.62
N SER A 66 -14.82 -5.88 0.84
CA SER A 66 -13.93 -5.94 2.01
C SER A 66 -13.23 -7.30 2.20
N SER A 67 -12.89 -7.99 1.10
CA SER A 67 -12.12 -9.24 1.12
C SER A 67 -10.61 -9.03 0.96
N PHE A 68 -10.16 -7.80 0.69
CA PHE A 68 -8.74 -7.50 0.55
C PHE A 68 -8.01 -7.56 1.90
N GLU A 69 -7.03 -8.46 2.00
CA GLU A 69 -6.14 -8.57 3.14
C GLU A 69 -4.75 -8.03 2.80
N LEU A 70 -4.32 -7.02 3.56
CA LEU A 70 -3.01 -6.40 3.44
C LEU A 70 -1.93 -7.35 3.97
N LYS A 71 -0.87 -7.58 3.18
CA LYS A 71 0.26 -8.43 3.60
C LYS A 71 1.47 -7.60 4.00
N LEU A 72 1.79 -6.55 3.24
CA LEU A 72 2.96 -5.72 3.49
C LEU A 72 2.78 -4.82 4.72
N VAL A 73 1.66 -4.10 4.82
CA VAL A 73 1.33 -3.31 6.02
C VAL A 73 0.07 -3.85 6.67
N LEU A 74 0.22 -4.71 7.67
CA LEU A 74 -0.90 -5.41 8.29
C LEU A 74 -1.99 -4.45 8.81
N LYS A 75 -3.21 -4.97 8.90
CA LYS A 75 -4.34 -4.23 9.46
C LYS A 75 -4.00 -3.80 10.89
N ARG A 76 -4.14 -2.49 11.19
CA ARG A 76 -3.79 -1.84 12.47
C ARG A 76 -2.29 -1.73 12.78
N GLN A 77 -1.39 -2.32 11.99
CA GLN A 77 0.04 -2.09 12.13
C GLN A 77 0.35 -0.63 11.81
N LYS A 78 1.02 0.07 12.74
CA LYS A 78 1.41 1.47 12.57
C LYS A 78 2.91 1.63 12.36
N ASP A 79 3.73 0.74 12.90
CA ASP A 79 5.18 0.78 12.71
C ASP A 79 5.56 -0.01 11.45
N VAL A 80 6.29 0.62 10.55
CA VAL A 80 6.76 0.03 9.29
C VAL A 80 8.27 0.09 9.14
N SER A 81 9.00 0.52 10.16
CA SER A 81 10.47 0.67 10.13
C SER A 81 11.21 -0.62 9.72
N GLU A 82 10.78 -1.78 10.22
CA GLU A 82 11.35 -3.08 9.83
C GLU A 82 11.14 -3.38 8.34
N ILE A 83 9.98 -2.98 7.78
CA ILE A 83 9.67 -3.20 6.36
C ILE A 83 10.55 -2.28 5.51
N GLU A 84 10.81 -1.05 5.95
CA GLU A 84 11.73 -0.13 5.26
C GLU A 84 13.13 -0.71 5.17
N GLU A 85 13.62 -1.30 6.26
CA GLU A 85 14.94 -1.92 6.30
C GLU A 85 15.04 -3.09 5.31
N ILE A 86 14.04 -3.97 5.30
CA ILE A 86 13.97 -5.10 4.35
C ILE A 86 13.94 -4.59 2.91
N VAL A 87 13.11 -3.59 2.61
CA VAL A 87 12.98 -3.02 1.26
C VAL A 87 14.27 -2.34 0.83
N SER A 88 14.93 -1.62 1.74
CA SER A 88 16.22 -1.00 1.49
C SER A 88 17.25 -2.07 1.11
N ILE A 89 17.37 -3.16 1.87
CA ILE A 89 18.29 -4.26 1.57
C ILE A 89 17.99 -4.89 0.19
N LEU A 90 16.73 -5.05 -0.19
CA LEU A 90 16.32 -5.62 -1.47
C LEU A 90 16.64 -4.72 -2.69
N LEU A 91 16.82 -3.41 -2.48
CA LEU A 91 17.10 -2.43 -3.53
C LEU A 91 18.60 -2.13 -3.72
N HIS A 92 19.48 -2.69 -2.88
CA HIS A 92 20.95 -2.60 -3.00
C HIS A 92 21.54 -3.89 -3.57
#